data_AF-A0A2C9LAF4-F1
#
_entry.id   AF-A0A2C9LAF4-F1
#
_cell.length_a   1.000
_cell.length_b   1.000
_cell.length_c   1.000
_cell.angle_alpha   90.00
_cell.angle_beta   90.00
_cell.angle_gamma   90.00
#
_symmetry.space_group_name_H-M   'P 1'
#
loop_
_entity.id
_entity.type
_entity.pdbx_description
1 polymer ?
#
loop_
_entity_poly.entity_id
_entity_poly.type
_entity_poly.pdbx_seq_one_letter_code
_entity_poly.pdbx_strand_id
1 'polypeptide(L)'
;MDMHLIGNQCKDCDHLSFGENCRLGCNCSATNTERCYAPTGDCKCKPGWRGSTCSDDIDECSLAIQRCVGNTTCINTIGSYYCAACNNVITATSGVIVSQNHPNNYPNNLNCSWLIISPNKQATISLRFSEIDLQYWNDVVSIFDGTNTAAPRITVFNARENGNNVFIRSTQSNVFILFETDSDNVGTGFSGTFQVE
;
A
#
# COMPACT_ATOMS: atom_id res chain seq x y z
N MET A 1 -32.95 22.25 6.55
CA MET A 1 -31.65 22.69 6.03
C MET A 1 -31.02 23.48 7.14
N ASP A 2 -29.99 22.93 7.78
CA ASP A 2 -29.32 23.58 8.91
C ASP A 2 -28.42 24.65 8.34
N MET A 3 -28.82 25.90 8.55
CA MET A 3 -28.16 27.05 7.98
C MET A 3 -27.79 28.02 9.11
N HIS A 4 -26.57 28.54 9.07
CA HIS A 4 -26.13 29.65 9.89
C HIS A 4 -26.44 30.98 9.19
N LEU A 5 -27.05 31.91 9.92
CA LEU A 5 -27.33 33.25 9.41
C LEU A 5 -26.05 34.10 9.44
N ILE A 6 -25.53 34.46 8.27
CA ILE A 6 -24.49 35.48 8.12
C ILE A 6 -25.15 36.70 7.47
N GLY A 7 -25.53 37.69 8.28
CA GLY A 7 -26.38 38.78 7.84
C GLY A 7 -27.83 38.33 7.57
N ASN A 8 -28.35 38.59 6.36
CA ASN A 8 -29.70 38.16 5.91
C ASN A 8 -29.70 36.88 5.06
N GLN A 9 -28.57 36.16 4.98
CA GLN A 9 -28.50 34.93 4.21
C GLN A 9 -28.19 33.72 5.10
N CYS A 10 -28.98 32.69 4.88
CA CYS A 10 -28.78 31.38 5.47
C CYS A 10 -27.68 30.65 4.68
N LYS A 11 -26.61 30.21 5.36
CA LYS A 11 -25.48 29.46 4.78
C LYS A 11 -25.40 28.08 5.40
N ASP A 12 -25.16 27.04 4.62
CA ASP A 12 -24.97 25.67 5.13
C ASP A 12 -23.83 25.60 6.17
N CYS A 13 -23.95 24.70 7.14
CA CYS A 13 -22.90 24.48 8.13
C CYS A 13 -21.60 23.99 7.48
N ASP A 14 -20.47 24.22 8.16
CA ASP A 14 -19.22 23.59 7.73
C ASP A 14 -19.34 22.06 7.82
N HIS A 15 -18.57 21.35 7.00
CA HIS A 15 -18.61 19.90 6.84
C HIS A 15 -18.39 19.08 8.13
N LEU A 16 -17.93 19.72 9.22
CA LEU A 16 -17.72 19.12 10.55
C LEU A 16 -18.63 19.70 11.65
N SER A 17 -19.67 20.44 11.28
CA SER A 17 -20.59 21.09 12.23
C SER A 17 -22.05 20.87 11.86
N PHE A 18 -22.92 20.82 12.86
CA PHE A 18 -24.36 20.59 12.69
C PHE A 18 -25.18 21.26 13.80
N GLY A 19 -26.51 21.19 13.69
CA GLY A 19 -27.43 21.71 14.68
C GLY A 19 -27.67 23.21 14.56
N GLU A 20 -28.44 23.77 15.49
CA GLU A 20 -28.88 25.16 15.44
C GLU A 20 -27.69 26.12 15.37
N ASN A 21 -27.64 26.94 14.32
CA ASN A 21 -26.55 27.88 14.05
C ASN A 21 -25.15 27.22 13.99
N CYS A 22 -25.06 25.93 13.66
CA CYS A 22 -23.80 25.15 13.55
C CYS A 22 -22.97 25.10 14.85
N ARG A 23 -23.63 25.11 16.01
CA ARG A 23 -22.96 25.12 17.32
C ARG A 23 -22.44 23.76 17.77
N LEU A 24 -22.92 22.67 17.18
CA LEU A 24 -22.51 21.33 17.55
C LEU A 24 -21.41 20.85 16.59
N GLY A 25 -20.29 20.41 17.15
CA GLY A 25 -19.23 19.76 16.37
C GLY A 25 -19.53 18.28 16.16
N CYS A 26 -19.21 17.76 14.99
CA CYS A 26 -19.33 16.34 14.71
C CYS A 26 -18.08 15.60 15.21
N ASN A 27 -18.26 14.42 15.80
CA ASN A 27 -17.16 13.54 16.20
C ASN A 27 -16.65 12.73 15.00
N CYS A 28 -16.18 13.43 13.97
CA CYS A 28 -15.71 12.86 12.72
C CYS A 28 -14.24 13.22 12.48
N SER A 29 -13.52 12.39 11.72
CA SER A 29 -12.19 12.70 11.22
C SER A 29 -12.24 13.93 10.32
N ALA A 30 -11.53 15.00 10.68
CA ALA A 30 -11.50 16.24 9.91
C ALA A 30 -10.92 16.04 8.49
N THR A 31 -10.02 15.07 8.32
CA THR A 31 -9.36 14.81 7.04
C THR A 31 -10.18 13.89 6.15
N ASN A 32 -10.94 12.95 6.74
CA ASN A 32 -11.52 11.81 6.02
C ASN A 32 -13.05 11.89 5.90
N THR A 33 -13.66 12.96 6.40
CA THR A 33 -15.11 13.18 6.35
C THR A 33 -15.46 14.07 5.16
N GLU A 34 -16.39 13.63 4.33
CA GLU A 34 -16.94 14.43 3.23
C GLU A 34 -17.88 15.49 3.77
N ARG A 35 -18.81 15.09 4.65
CA ARG A 35 -19.74 15.97 5.35
C ARG A 35 -20.33 15.27 6.57
N CYS A 36 -20.87 16.08 7.47
CA CYS A 36 -21.70 15.63 8.57
C CYS A 36 -23.18 15.83 8.23
N TYR A 37 -24.04 14.92 8.70
CA TYR A 37 -25.49 15.02 8.51
C TYR A 37 -26.17 15.69 9.69
N ALA A 38 -26.97 16.70 9.39
CA ALA A 38 -27.97 17.24 10.31
C ALA A 38 -29.24 16.37 10.28
N PRO A 39 -29.91 16.10 11.42
CA PRO A 39 -29.63 16.60 12.78
C PRO A 39 -28.81 15.65 13.66
N THR A 40 -28.39 14.48 13.15
CA THR A 40 -27.83 13.39 13.97
C THR A 40 -26.36 13.55 14.30
N GLY A 41 -25.62 14.32 13.51
CA GLY A 41 -24.17 14.42 13.62
C GLY A 41 -23.43 13.27 12.95
N ASP A 42 -24.11 12.45 12.15
CA ASP A 42 -23.52 11.27 11.51
C ASP A 42 -22.52 11.66 10.41
N CYS A 43 -21.39 10.96 10.37
CA CYS A 43 -20.31 11.23 9.45
C CYS A 43 -20.54 10.53 8.10
N LYS A 44 -20.53 11.28 7.01
CA LYS A 44 -20.37 10.74 5.66
C LYS A 44 -18.87 10.70 5.32
N CYS A 45 -18.32 9.51 5.19
CA CYS A 45 -16.89 9.35 4.90
C CYS A 45 -16.54 9.63 3.45
N LYS A 46 -15.33 10.17 3.22
CA LYS A 46 -14.72 10.23 1.90
C LYS A 46 -14.46 8.79 1.37
N PRO A 47 -14.36 8.60 0.04
CA PRO A 47 -13.95 7.31 -0.52
C PRO A 47 -12.65 6.81 0.14
N GLY A 48 -12.56 5.50 0.39
CA GLY A 48 -11.44 4.86 1.10
C GLY A 48 -11.57 4.81 2.62
N TRP A 49 -12.62 5.41 3.20
CA TRP A 49 -12.82 5.47 4.65
C TRP A 49 -14.20 4.99 5.07
N ARG A 50 -14.27 4.37 6.25
CA ARG A 50 -15.51 3.86 6.88
C ARG A 50 -15.51 4.08 8.39
N GLY A 51 -16.55 3.55 9.04
CA GLY A 51 -16.77 3.67 10.48
C GLY A 51 -17.62 4.89 10.83
N SER A 52 -18.09 4.94 12.08
CA SER A 52 -18.93 6.04 12.57
C SER A 52 -18.21 7.38 12.66
N THR A 53 -16.87 7.37 12.68
CA THR A 53 -16.01 8.55 12.77
C THR A 53 -15.16 8.79 11.52
N CYS A 54 -15.27 7.95 10.49
CA CYS A 54 -14.41 8.00 9.28
C CYS A 54 -12.91 7.85 9.56
N SER A 55 -12.55 7.18 10.64
CA SER A 55 -11.15 6.90 11.00
C SER A 55 -10.67 5.54 10.53
N ASP A 56 -11.58 4.67 10.09
CA ASP A 56 -11.24 3.31 9.69
C ASP A 56 -10.96 3.26 8.20
N ASP A 57 -9.80 2.74 7.85
CA ASP A 57 -9.42 2.45 6.47
C ASP A 57 -10.32 1.36 5.88
N ILE A 58 -10.66 1.50 4.60
CA ILE A 58 -11.29 0.44 3.84
C ILE A 58 -10.19 -0.37 3.17
N ASP A 59 -10.00 -1.61 3.59
CA ASP A 59 -9.13 -2.52 2.85
C ASP A 59 -9.83 -2.98 1.56
N GLU A 60 -9.61 -2.24 0.48
CA GLU A 60 -10.27 -2.54 -0.80
C GLU A 60 -9.82 -3.89 -1.38
N CYS A 61 -8.59 -4.30 -1.09
CA CYS A 61 -8.02 -5.55 -1.57
C CYS A 61 -8.66 -6.77 -0.89
N SER A 62 -8.90 -6.71 0.43
CA SER A 62 -9.59 -7.76 1.17
C SER A 62 -11.08 -7.85 0.85
N LEU A 63 -11.71 -6.72 0.48
CA LEU A 63 -13.13 -6.67 0.15
C LEU A 63 -13.45 -7.05 -1.30
N ALA A 64 -12.43 -7.33 -2.12
CA ALA A 64 -12.60 -7.64 -3.54
C ALA A 64 -13.32 -6.52 -4.35
N ILE A 65 -13.27 -5.27 -3.88
CA ILE A 65 -13.92 -4.11 -4.54
C ILE A 65 -12.97 -3.35 -5.48
N GLN A 66 -11.75 -3.86 -5.66
CA GLN A 66 -10.71 -3.30 -6.52
C GLN A 66 -11.07 -3.33 -8.02
N ARG A 67 -10.51 -2.36 -8.76
CA ARG A 67 -10.51 -2.33 -10.24
C ARG A 67 -9.14 -2.67 -10.83
N CYS A 68 -8.39 -3.57 -10.20
CA CYS A 68 -7.12 -4.04 -10.76
C CYS A 68 -7.40 -4.88 -12.00
N VAL A 69 -6.75 -4.54 -13.13
CA VAL A 69 -6.96 -5.19 -14.44
C VAL A 69 -5.65 -5.83 -14.88
N GLY A 70 -5.74 -7.01 -15.48
CA GLY A 70 -4.57 -7.76 -15.95
C GLY A 70 -3.82 -8.45 -14.81
N ASN A 71 -2.53 -8.74 -15.03
CA ASN A 71 -1.67 -9.43 -14.07
C ASN A 71 -1.06 -8.45 -13.04
N THR A 72 -1.92 -7.74 -12.31
CA THR A 72 -1.54 -6.74 -11.29
C THR A 72 -1.99 -7.17 -9.90
N THR A 73 -1.17 -6.94 -8.88
CA THR A 73 -1.51 -7.18 -7.47
C THR A 73 -2.12 -5.95 -6.85
N CYS A 74 -3.22 -6.11 -6.11
CA CYS A 74 -3.80 -5.04 -5.30
C CYS A 74 -2.92 -4.78 -4.06
N ILE A 75 -2.59 -3.52 -3.81
CA ILE A 75 -1.88 -3.09 -2.60
C ILE A 75 -2.77 -2.09 -1.88
N ASN A 76 -3.19 -2.46 -0.66
CA ASN A 76 -3.97 -1.58 0.20
C ASN A 76 -3.07 -0.46 0.75
N THR A 77 -3.59 0.76 0.79
CA THR A 77 -2.92 1.93 1.36
C THR A 77 -3.90 2.71 2.22
N ILE A 78 -3.41 3.60 3.07
CA ILE A 78 -4.31 4.37 3.94
C ILE A 78 -5.16 5.32 3.08
N GLY A 79 -6.46 5.10 3.08
CA GLY A 79 -7.48 5.86 2.37
C GLY A 79 -7.59 5.55 0.88
N SER A 80 -6.92 4.50 0.36
CA SER A 80 -6.94 4.14 -1.07
C SER A 80 -6.29 2.77 -1.30
N TYR A 81 -6.29 2.30 -2.55
CA TYR A 81 -5.42 1.22 -3.00
C TYR A 81 -4.71 1.61 -4.30
N TYR A 82 -3.73 0.81 -4.72
CA TYR A 82 -3.23 0.83 -6.09
C TYR A 82 -2.93 -0.58 -6.58
N CYS A 83 -2.84 -0.72 -7.90
CA CYS A 83 -2.58 -1.99 -8.56
C CYS A 83 -1.13 -1.99 -9.04
N ALA A 84 -0.28 -2.81 -8.42
CA ALA A 84 1.12 -2.96 -8.80
C ALA A 84 1.26 -3.98 -9.93
N ALA A 85 1.88 -3.57 -11.02
CA ALA A 85 2.24 -4.48 -12.09
C ALA A 85 3.49 -5.30 -11.73
N CYS A 86 3.58 -6.49 -12.31
CA CYS A 86 4.85 -7.18 -12.52
C CYS A 86 5.76 -6.28 -13.37
N ASN A 87 7.01 -6.06 -12.95
CA ASN A 87 7.97 -5.13 -13.58
C ASN A 87 7.61 -3.66 -13.37
N ASN A 88 7.97 -3.13 -12.19
CA ASN A 88 7.66 -1.76 -11.78
C ASN A 88 8.91 -0.95 -11.42
N VAL A 89 8.92 0.33 -11.78
CA VAL A 89 9.92 1.31 -11.32
C VAL A 89 9.28 2.21 -10.29
N ILE A 90 9.83 2.22 -9.08
CA ILE A 90 9.28 2.92 -7.92
C ILE A 90 10.21 4.06 -7.53
N THR A 91 9.69 5.28 -7.55
CA THR A 91 10.41 6.49 -7.12
C THR A 91 9.87 7.09 -5.82
N ALA A 92 8.89 6.43 -5.20
CA ALA A 92 8.41 6.79 -3.87
C ALA A 92 9.51 6.56 -2.83
N THR A 93 9.46 7.31 -1.73
CA THR A 93 10.44 7.19 -0.64
C THR A 93 10.11 6.07 0.34
N SER A 94 8.91 5.52 0.28
CA SER A 94 8.51 4.35 1.04
C SER A 94 7.33 3.67 0.37
N GLY A 95 7.07 2.41 0.73
CA GLY A 95 5.96 1.66 0.18
C GLY A 95 6.05 0.18 0.48
N VAL A 96 5.24 -0.59 -0.25
CA VAL A 96 5.08 -2.04 -0.12
C VAL A 96 5.58 -2.71 -1.39
N ILE A 97 6.18 -3.89 -1.23
CA ILE A 97 6.57 -4.79 -2.31
C ILE A 97 5.92 -6.12 -2.03
N VAL A 98 5.23 -6.66 -3.02
CA VAL A 98 4.43 -7.87 -2.86
C VAL A 98 4.43 -8.68 -4.15
N SER A 99 4.51 -10.00 -4.02
CA SER A 99 4.40 -10.91 -5.16
C SER A 99 2.99 -10.89 -5.77
N GLN A 100 2.88 -11.42 -6.98
CA GLN A 100 1.60 -11.60 -7.66
C GLN A 100 0.65 -12.45 -6.81
N ASN A 101 -0.63 -12.07 -6.76
CA ASN A 101 -1.74 -12.73 -6.07
C ASN A 101 -1.70 -12.83 -4.53
N HIS A 102 -0.60 -12.44 -3.88
CA HIS A 102 -0.48 -12.48 -2.42
C HIS A 102 -1.69 -11.81 -1.74
N PRO A 103 -2.28 -12.40 -0.68
CA PRO A 103 -1.80 -13.55 0.10
C PRO A 103 -2.09 -14.94 -0.50
N ASN A 104 -2.70 -14.99 -1.69
CA ASN A 104 -2.89 -16.25 -2.40
C ASN A 104 -1.62 -16.66 -3.15
N ASN A 105 -1.63 -17.87 -3.68
CA ASN A 105 -0.47 -18.42 -4.36
C ASN A 105 -0.06 -17.60 -5.60
N TYR A 106 1.24 -17.36 -5.74
CA TYR A 106 1.79 -16.71 -6.93
C TYR A 106 1.64 -17.62 -8.18
N PRO A 107 1.58 -17.04 -9.40
CA PRO A 107 1.63 -17.81 -10.65
C PRO A 107 2.98 -18.49 -10.93
N ASN A 108 2.95 -19.56 -11.72
CA ASN A 108 4.14 -20.18 -12.31
C ASN A 108 4.70 -19.32 -13.46
N ASN A 109 5.98 -19.53 -13.79
CA ASN A 109 6.72 -18.91 -14.89
C ASN A 109 6.78 -17.38 -14.82
N LEU A 110 6.88 -16.83 -13.61
CA LEU A 110 7.05 -15.40 -13.41
C LEU A 110 8.49 -14.98 -13.70
N ASN A 111 8.61 -13.77 -14.23
CA ASN A 111 9.84 -13.00 -14.23
C ASN A 111 9.44 -11.55 -13.90
N CYS A 112 9.34 -11.27 -12.61
CA CYS A 112 8.82 -10.01 -12.10
C CYS A 112 9.89 -9.25 -11.36
N SER A 113 9.99 -7.96 -11.65
CA SER A 113 10.99 -7.10 -11.04
C SER A 113 10.41 -5.84 -10.42
N TRP A 114 11.15 -5.31 -9.45
CA TRP A 114 10.92 -4.01 -8.85
C TRP A 114 12.25 -3.26 -8.80
N LEU A 115 12.29 -2.06 -9.39
CA LEU A 115 13.43 -1.16 -9.31
C LEU A 115 13.04 0.04 -8.45
N ILE A 116 13.58 0.11 -7.25
CA ILE A 116 13.38 1.25 -6.35
C ILE A 116 14.51 2.23 -6.57
N ILE A 117 14.18 3.51 -6.81
CA ILE A 117 15.13 4.58 -7.06
C ILE A 117 14.84 5.73 -6.12
N SER A 118 15.78 6.02 -5.22
CA SER A 118 15.72 7.23 -4.42
C SER A 118 16.04 8.46 -5.29
N PRO A 119 15.26 9.56 -5.17
CA PRO A 119 15.63 10.83 -5.78
C PRO A 119 16.90 11.43 -5.16
N ASN A 120 17.21 11.09 -3.90
CA ASN A 120 18.45 11.48 -3.25
C ASN A 120 19.55 10.44 -3.52
N LYS A 121 20.56 10.81 -4.31
CA LYS A 121 21.66 9.91 -4.70
C LYS A 121 22.56 9.48 -3.54
N GLN A 122 22.53 10.19 -2.42
CA GLN A 122 23.30 9.88 -1.20
C GLN A 122 22.52 9.01 -0.21
N ALA A 123 21.22 8.80 -0.43
CA ALA A 123 20.39 7.97 0.43
C ALA A 123 20.69 6.48 0.25
N THR A 124 20.30 5.70 1.26
CA THR A 124 20.25 4.24 1.19
C THR A 124 18.80 3.76 1.23
N ILE A 125 18.55 2.50 0.89
CA ILE A 125 17.21 1.91 0.90
C ILE A 125 17.24 0.72 1.87
N SER A 126 16.35 0.75 2.84
CA SER A 126 16.07 -0.39 3.70
C SER A 126 14.88 -1.17 3.15
N LEU A 127 14.98 -2.51 3.18
CA LEU A 127 13.90 -3.43 2.88
C LEU A 127 13.57 -4.24 4.12
N ARG A 128 12.28 -4.54 4.28
CA ARG A 128 11.76 -5.34 5.39
C ARG A 128 10.72 -6.33 4.89
N PHE A 129 11.11 -7.58 4.73
CA PHE A 129 10.19 -8.66 4.35
C PHE A 129 9.46 -9.20 5.56
N SER A 130 8.13 -9.18 5.52
CA SER A 130 7.26 -9.66 6.59
C SER A 130 6.88 -11.13 6.41
N GLU A 131 6.76 -11.58 5.16
CA GLU A 131 6.49 -12.97 4.80
C GLU A 131 7.27 -13.34 3.53
N ILE A 132 7.84 -14.54 3.52
CA ILE A 132 8.39 -15.19 2.33
C ILE A 132 8.00 -16.67 2.40
N ASP A 133 7.30 -17.14 1.39
CA ASP A 133 6.84 -18.52 1.20
C ASP A 133 6.99 -18.89 -0.28
N LEU A 134 8.16 -19.44 -0.61
CA LEU A 134 8.53 -19.86 -1.96
C LEU A 134 8.63 -21.38 -2.04
N GLN A 135 8.43 -21.94 -3.22
CA GLN A 135 8.83 -23.30 -3.53
C GLN A 135 10.33 -23.45 -3.28
N TYR A 136 10.69 -24.50 -2.55
CA TYR A 136 12.07 -24.74 -2.16
C TYR A 136 12.94 -25.00 -3.41
N TRP A 137 14.09 -24.32 -3.47
CA TRP A 137 15.14 -24.39 -4.51
C TRP A 137 14.83 -23.86 -5.90
N ASN A 138 13.59 -23.93 -6.39
CA ASN A 138 13.29 -23.60 -7.78
C ASN A 138 12.81 -22.16 -7.98
N ASP A 139 12.07 -21.64 -7.01
CA ASP A 139 11.57 -20.26 -7.04
C ASP A 139 12.48 -19.37 -6.21
N VAL A 140 12.82 -18.19 -6.75
CA VAL A 140 13.83 -17.33 -6.13
C VAL A 140 13.45 -15.86 -6.13
N VAL A 141 13.70 -15.20 -4.99
CA VAL A 141 13.69 -13.74 -4.89
C VAL A 141 15.12 -13.26 -4.68
N SER A 142 15.68 -12.61 -5.69
CA SER A 142 17.02 -12.04 -5.67
C SER A 142 16.98 -10.53 -5.45
N ILE A 143 17.82 -10.03 -4.53
CA ILE A 143 17.94 -8.61 -4.21
C ILE A 143 19.34 -8.14 -4.59
N PHE A 144 19.42 -7.10 -5.42
CA PHE A 144 20.66 -6.53 -5.93
C PHE A 144 20.83 -5.07 -5.48
N ASP A 145 22.05 -4.73 -5.06
CA ASP A 145 22.46 -3.37 -4.68
C ASP A 145 22.79 -2.59 -5.94
N GLY A 146 21.77 -2.13 -6.66
CA GLY A 146 21.94 -1.49 -7.96
C GLY A 146 20.65 -1.40 -8.77
N THR A 147 20.77 -1.28 -10.09
CA THR A 147 19.64 -1.07 -11.01
C THR A 147 19.22 -2.29 -11.81
N ASN A 148 19.98 -3.39 -11.76
CA ASN A 148 19.73 -4.61 -12.53
C ASN A 148 20.53 -5.81 -11.98
N THR A 149 20.44 -6.95 -12.65
CA THR A 149 21.09 -8.22 -12.28
C THR A 149 22.62 -8.24 -12.43
N ALA A 150 23.23 -7.25 -13.10
CA ALA A 150 24.69 -7.14 -13.17
C ALA A 150 25.30 -6.48 -11.93
N ALA A 151 24.48 -5.89 -11.06
CA ALA A 151 24.92 -5.30 -9.80
C ALA A 151 25.25 -6.37 -8.73
N PRO A 152 25.99 -6.02 -7.67
CA PRO A 152 26.23 -6.94 -6.56
C PRO A 152 24.93 -7.45 -5.93
N ARG A 153 24.77 -8.78 -5.83
CA ARG A 153 23.61 -9.39 -5.16
C ARG A 153 23.78 -9.29 -3.64
N ILE A 154 22.83 -8.66 -2.96
CA ILE A 154 22.81 -8.55 -1.50
C ILE A 154 22.42 -9.90 -0.88
N THR A 155 21.31 -10.47 -1.35
CA THR A 155 20.84 -11.78 -0.87
C THR A 155 19.93 -12.44 -1.90
N VAL A 156 19.65 -13.72 -1.67
CA VAL A 156 18.68 -14.53 -2.41
C VAL A 156 17.85 -15.34 -1.42
N PHE A 157 16.54 -15.38 -1.64
CA PHE A 157 15.63 -16.27 -0.94
C PHE A 157 15.14 -17.34 -1.90
N ASN A 158 15.13 -18.60 -1.46
CA ASN A 158 14.73 -19.76 -2.25
C ASN A 158 13.95 -20.80 -1.40
N ALA A 159 13.33 -20.32 -0.34
CA ALA A 159 12.69 -21.13 0.68
C ALA A 159 11.63 -20.32 1.44
N ARG A 160 10.85 -21.03 2.25
CA ARG A 160 9.93 -20.44 3.22
C ARG A 160 10.69 -19.85 4.40
N GLU A 161 10.50 -18.55 4.64
CA GLU A 161 10.98 -17.81 5.82
C GLU A 161 9.76 -17.30 6.60
N ASN A 162 9.18 -18.16 7.44
CA ASN A 162 8.02 -17.80 8.26
C ASN A 162 8.46 -17.01 9.51
N GLY A 163 7.98 -15.78 9.67
CA GLY A 163 8.02 -15.04 10.95
C GLY A 163 9.36 -14.39 11.32
N ASN A 164 10.40 -14.56 10.50
CA ASN A 164 11.66 -13.83 10.65
C ASN A 164 11.60 -12.57 9.79
N ASN A 165 11.12 -11.48 10.35
CA ASN A 165 11.07 -10.18 9.69
C ASN A 165 12.46 -9.79 9.12
N VAL A 166 12.74 -10.10 7.85
CA VAL A 166 14.10 -10.01 7.29
C VAL A 166 14.40 -8.58 6.93
N PHE A 167 15.46 -8.03 7.52
CA PHE A 167 15.92 -6.67 7.27
C PHE A 167 17.14 -6.67 6.35
N ILE A 168 17.06 -5.91 5.26
CA ILE A 168 18.14 -5.72 4.30
C ILE A 168 18.38 -4.23 4.14
N ARG A 169 19.64 -3.82 4.00
CA ARG A 169 20.02 -2.43 3.73
C ARG A 169 20.94 -2.38 2.53
N SER A 170 20.62 -1.52 1.56
CA SER A 170 21.47 -1.25 0.41
C SER A 170 22.64 -0.33 0.79
N THR A 171 23.67 -0.31 -0.06
CA THR A 171 24.72 0.72 0.00
C THR A 171 24.51 1.82 -1.04
N GLN A 172 23.65 1.59 -2.04
CA GLN A 172 23.30 2.55 -3.06
C GLN A 172 21.91 3.16 -2.88
N SER A 173 21.64 4.23 -3.63
CA SER A 173 20.34 4.90 -3.72
C SER A 173 19.35 4.18 -4.64
N ASN A 174 19.63 2.93 -5.02
CA ASN A 174 18.77 2.10 -5.85
C ASN A 174 18.91 0.63 -5.46
N VAL A 175 17.79 -0.09 -5.56
CA VAL A 175 17.71 -1.53 -5.30
C VAL A 175 16.89 -2.17 -6.41
N PHE A 176 17.40 -3.28 -6.95
CA PHE A 176 16.70 -4.10 -7.93
C PHE A 176 16.32 -5.43 -7.30
N ILE A 177 15.03 -5.76 -7.36
CA ILE A 177 14.47 -7.01 -6.85
C ILE A 177 13.95 -7.80 -8.04
N LEU A 178 14.26 -9.09 -8.09
CA LEU A 178 13.83 -10.00 -9.13
C LEU A 178 13.20 -11.23 -8.49
N PHE A 179 11.97 -11.55 -8.87
CA PHE A 179 11.24 -12.75 -8.50
C PHE A 179 11.04 -13.62 -9.74
N GLU A 180 11.60 -14.83 -9.69
CA GLU A 180 11.54 -15.81 -10.77
C GLU A 180 10.93 -17.10 -10.25
N THR A 181 9.97 -17.64 -11.01
CA THR A 181 9.31 -18.91 -10.68
C THR A 181 9.37 -19.91 -11.81
N ASP A 182 9.37 -21.19 -11.48
CA ASP A 182 9.37 -22.28 -12.46
C ASP A 182 7.94 -22.64 -12.92
N SER A 183 7.78 -23.79 -13.59
CA SER A 183 6.50 -24.21 -14.16
C SER A 183 5.52 -24.90 -13.20
N ASP A 184 5.91 -25.24 -11.96
CA ASP A 184 5.09 -26.03 -11.04
C ASP A 184 5.44 -25.88 -9.54
N ASN A 185 4.45 -26.09 -8.67
CA ASN A 185 4.46 -25.82 -7.22
C ASN A 185 4.62 -24.33 -6.89
N VAL A 186 3.85 -23.88 -5.91
CA VAL A 186 3.75 -22.46 -5.56
C VAL A 186 3.54 -22.32 -4.05
N GLY A 187 3.96 -21.19 -3.49
CA GLY A 187 3.62 -20.75 -2.13
C GLY A 187 2.83 -19.44 -2.14
N THR A 188 2.57 -18.86 -0.97
CA THR A 188 1.89 -17.55 -0.85
C THR A 188 2.76 -16.37 -1.32
N GLY A 189 4.04 -16.60 -1.63
CA GLY A 189 4.95 -15.62 -2.20
C GLY A 189 5.59 -14.76 -1.13
N PHE A 190 5.66 -13.46 -1.36
CA PHE A 190 6.29 -12.57 -0.38
C PHE A 190 5.55 -11.24 -0.26
N SER A 191 5.70 -10.63 0.92
CA SER A 191 5.29 -9.26 1.18
C SER A 191 6.32 -8.55 2.06
N GLY A 192 6.50 -7.26 1.84
CA GLY A 192 7.43 -6.46 2.60
C GLY A 192 7.27 -4.97 2.33
N THR A 193 8.05 -4.17 3.05
CA THR A 193 8.12 -2.72 2.89
C THR A 193 9.51 -2.27 2.50
N PHE A 194 9.58 -1.08 1.90
CA PHE A 194 10.83 -0.38 1.69
C PHE A 194 10.76 1.04 2.24
N GLN A 195 11.90 1.58 2.60
CA GLN A 195 12.06 2.94 3.09
C GLN A 195 13.40 3.51 2.58
N VAL A 196 13.36 4.72 2.04
CA VAL A 196 14.53 5.53 1.74
C VAL A 196 14.99 6.19 3.04
N GLU A 197 16.29 6.07 3.32
CA GLU A 197 16.98 6.51 4.54
C GLU A 197 17.92 7.68 4.26
#